data_AF-A0A8J9YKA2-F1
#
_entry.id   AF-A0A8J9YKA2-F1
#
_cell.length_a   1.000
_cell.length_b   1.000
_cell.length_c   1.000
_cell.angle_alpha   90.00
_cell.angle_beta   90.00
_cell.angle_gamma   90.00
#
_symmetry.space_group_name_H-M   'P 1'
#
loop_
_entity.id
_entity.type
_entity.pdbx_description
1 polymer ?
#
loop_
_entity_poly.entity_id
_entity_poly.type
_entity_poly.pdbx_seq_one_letter_code
_entity_poly.pdbx_strand_id
1 'polypeptide(L)'
;MFAKVICFYALVAVTVAQYGYEHGAAYSSQHISRHDGHPETVHDYGHDHIDYFTHPKYDFEYKVVDHHTGDIKSQHESRDGDVVKGYYALHQPDGSERAVHYHGDHHTG
;
A
#
# COMPACT_ATOMS: atom_id res chain seq x y z
N MET A 1 50.09 -24.94 -6.77
CA MET A 1 48.72 -25.31 -6.31
C MET A 1 47.95 -24.09 -5.80
N PHE A 2 48.58 -23.13 -5.13
CA PHE A 2 47.95 -21.88 -4.66
C PHE A 2 47.29 -21.00 -5.74
N ALA A 3 47.91 -20.85 -6.92
CA ALA A 3 47.33 -20.03 -8.01
C ALA A 3 45.99 -20.57 -8.53
N LYS A 4 45.80 -21.90 -8.56
CA LYS A 4 44.53 -22.52 -8.98
C LYS A 4 43.41 -22.28 -7.98
N VAL A 5 43.72 -22.27 -6.68
CA VAL A 5 42.76 -22.00 -5.60
C VAL A 5 42.33 -20.53 -5.64
N ILE A 6 43.27 -19.60 -5.83
CA ILE A 6 42.98 -18.16 -5.95
C ILE A 6 42.09 -17.87 -7.17
N CYS A 7 42.37 -18.48 -8.32
CA CYS A 7 41.52 -18.33 -9.51
C CYS A 7 40.10 -18.88 -9.29
N PHE A 8 39.94 -19.96 -8.54
CA PHE A 8 38.62 -20.54 -8.27
C PHE A 8 37.77 -19.62 -7.38
N TYR A 9 38.36 -19.05 -6.32
CA TYR A 9 37.66 -18.07 -5.48
C TYR A 9 37.33 -16.77 -6.22
N ALA A 10 38.23 -16.30 -7.09
CA ALA A 10 37.96 -15.13 -7.93
C ALA A 10 36.80 -15.39 -8.91
N LEU A 11 36.74 -16.56 -9.53
CA LEU A 11 35.64 -16.95 -10.42
C LEU A 11 34.31 -17.05 -9.69
N VAL A 12 34.29 -17.65 -8.49
CA VAL A 12 33.07 -17.70 -7.66
C VAL A 12 32.60 -16.30 -7.29
N ALA A 13 33.49 -15.41 -6.84
CA ALA A 13 33.13 -14.03 -6.49
C ALA A 13 32.56 -13.25 -7.70
N VAL A 14 33.14 -13.44 -8.89
CA VAL A 14 32.68 -12.82 -10.14
C VAL A 14 31.31 -13.37 -10.54
N THR A 15 31.06 -14.68 -10.42
CA THR A 15 29.74 -15.26 -10.69
C THR A 15 28.67 -14.74 -9.72
N VAL A 16 28.97 -14.60 -8.42
CA VAL A 16 28.01 -14.05 -7.44
C VAL A 16 27.72 -12.58 -7.73
N ALA A 17 28.73 -11.80 -8.14
CA ALA A 17 28.55 -10.39 -8.50
C ALA A 17 27.77 -10.20 -9.82
N GLN A 18 27.96 -11.09 -10.81
CA GLN A 18 27.32 -10.99 -12.13
C GLN A 18 25.92 -11.62 -12.20
N TYR A 19 25.68 -12.71 -11.46
CA TYR A 19 24.38 -13.42 -11.45
C TYR A 19 23.50 -13.07 -10.24
N GLY A 20 24.02 -12.35 -9.24
CA GLY A 20 23.31 -12.07 -7.99
C GLY A 20 22.40 -10.84 -8.00
N TYR A 21 22.44 -10.00 -9.04
CA TYR A 21 21.73 -8.72 -9.08
C TYR A 21 20.83 -8.57 -10.33
N GLU A 22 19.92 -9.53 -10.53
CA GLU A 22 18.73 -9.30 -11.36
C GLU A 22 17.54 -9.03 -10.44
N HIS A 23 17.27 -7.75 -10.18
CA HIS A 23 16.03 -7.33 -9.54
C HIS A 23 15.12 -6.75 -10.61
N GLY A 24 13.92 -7.32 -10.77
CA GLY A 24 12.92 -6.81 -11.71
C GLY A 24 12.55 -5.35 -11.43
N ALA A 25 11.96 -4.67 -12.41
CA ALA A 25 11.56 -3.27 -12.28
C ALA A 25 10.59 -3.07 -11.11
N ALA A 26 10.85 -2.04 -10.29
CA ALA A 26 9.95 -1.62 -9.24
C ALA A 26 8.65 -1.06 -9.81
N TYR A 27 7.52 -1.31 -9.14
CA TYR A 27 6.24 -0.72 -9.51
C TYR A 27 5.47 -0.24 -8.28
N SER A 28 4.66 0.79 -8.50
CA SER A 28 3.74 1.32 -7.51
C SER A 28 2.39 1.63 -8.15
N SER A 29 1.34 1.59 -7.33
CA SER A 29 -0.01 1.95 -7.75
C SER A 29 -0.74 2.66 -6.62
N GLN A 30 -1.59 3.61 -7.00
CA GLN A 30 -2.54 4.26 -6.11
C GLN A 30 -3.87 4.38 -6.85
N HIS A 31 -4.96 3.99 -6.21
CA HIS A 31 -6.28 4.02 -6.79
C HIS A 31 -7.33 4.40 -5.73
N ILE A 32 -8.31 5.20 -6.15
CA ILE A 32 -9.50 5.51 -5.36
C ILE A 32 -10.74 5.36 -6.24
N SER A 33 -11.63 4.47 -5.83
CA SER A 33 -12.97 4.34 -6.42
C SER A 33 -13.95 5.06 -5.52
N ARG A 34 -14.63 6.07 -6.06
CA ARG A 34 -15.67 6.82 -5.35
C ARG A 34 -17.04 6.32 -5.74
N HIS A 35 -17.89 6.12 -4.75
CA HIS A 35 -19.25 5.62 -4.86
C HIS A 35 -20.27 6.53 -4.17
N ASP A 36 -19.83 7.71 -3.73
CA ASP A 36 -20.70 8.74 -3.17
C ASP A 36 -21.62 9.33 -4.23
N GLY A 37 -22.87 9.57 -3.84
CA GLY A 37 -23.91 10.11 -4.72
C GLY A 37 -23.68 11.58 -5.05
N HIS A 38 -24.42 12.07 -6.06
CA HIS A 38 -24.52 13.51 -6.30
C HIS A 38 -25.04 14.22 -5.03
N PRO A 39 -24.52 15.41 -4.70
CA PRO A 39 -25.00 16.15 -3.54
C PRO A 39 -26.50 16.45 -3.69
N GLU A 40 -27.32 15.98 -2.76
CA GLU A 40 -28.72 16.42 -2.71
C GLU A 40 -28.79 17.80 -2.05
N THR A 41 -29.54 18.71 -2.68
CA THR A 41 -29.81 20.03 -2.10
C THR A 41 -31.02 19.93 -1.19
N VAL A 42 -30.79 19.85 0.12
CA VAL A 42 -31.88 19.90 1.09
C VAL A 42 -32.18 21.37 1.40
N HIS A 43 -33.38 21.83 1.05
CA HIS A 43 -33.85 23.16 1.42
C HIS A 43 -34.46 23.09 2.83
N ASP A 44 -33.73 23.56 3.85
CA ASP A 44 -34.28 23.77 5.18
C ASP A 44 -34.96 25.15 5.27
N TYR A 45 -36.20 25.19 5.77
CA TYR A 45 -37.03 26.41 5.82
C TYR A 45 -36.71 27.31 7.04
N GLY A 46 -35.67 27.01 7.81
CA GLY A 46 -35.35 27.69 9.07
C GLY A 46 -34.06 28.51 9.08
N HIS A 47 -33.05 28.12 8.30
CA HIS A 47 -31.73 28.76 8.32
C HIS A 47 -31.09 28.72 6.91
N ASP A 48 -30.51 29.84 6.45
CA ASP A 48 -29.81 30.00 5.16
C ASP A 48 -28.49 29.19 5.12
N HIS A 49 -28.58 27.87 5.28
CA HIS A 49 -27.45 26.95 5.18
C HIS A 49 -27.85 25.86 4.19
N ILE A 50 -27.19 25.84 3.03
CA ILE A 50 -27.30 24.72 2.09
C ILE A 50 -26.41 23.61 2.63
N ASP A 51 -26.99 22.68 3.37
CA ASP A 51 -26.28 21.48 3.83
C ASP A 51 -26.23 20.46 2.69
N TYR A 52 -25.04 20.32 2.11
CA TYR A 52 -24.74 19.29 1.11
C TYR A 52 -24.49 17.95 1.82
N PHE A 53 -25.55 17.15 2.01
CA PHE A 53 -25.40 15.78 2.51
C PHE A 53 -25.27 14.80 1.34
N THR A 54 -24.11 14.15 1.22
CA THR A 54 -23.93 12.94 0.41
C THR A 54 -23.42 11.83 1.31
N HIS A 55 -23.88 10.59 1.10
CA HIS A 55 -23.42 9.42 1.84
C HIS A 55 -22.01 9.07 1.36
N PRO A 56 -20.95 9.33 2.15
CA PRO A 56 -19.58 9.15 1.69
C PRO A 56 -19.28 7.67 1.52
N LYS A 57 -18.87 7.26 0.32
CA LYS A 57 -18.52 5.88 0.03
C LYS A 57 -17.35 5.81 -0.93
N TYR A 58 -16.30 5.10 -0.55
CA TYR A 58 -15.14 4.88 -1.41
C TYR A 58 -14.39 3.60 -1.06
N ASP A 59 -13.57 3.16 -2.01
CA ASP A 59 -12.52 2.16 -1.82
C ASP A 59 -11.19 2.76 -2.27
N PHE A 60 -10.17 2.66 -1.43
CA PHE A 60 -8.84 3.17 -1.65
C PHE A 60 -7.81 2.04 -1.58
N GLU A 61 -6.87 2.03 -2.52
CA GLU A 61 -5.78 1.07 -2.60
C GLU A 61 -4.45 1.74 -2.90
N TYR A 62 -3.40 1.27 -2.24
CA TYR A 62 -2.02 1.66 -2.52
C TYR A 62 -1.09 0.46 -2.42
N LYS A 63 -0.11 0.37 -3.31
CA LYS A 63 0.87 -0.72 -3.34
C LYS A 63 2.23 -0.24 -3.85
N VAL A 64 3.30 -0.77 -3.26
CA VAL A 64 4.67 -0.69 -3.78
C VAL A 64 5.28 -2.07 -3.75
N VAL A 65 5.95 -2.44 -4.84
CA VAL A 65 6.77 -3.64 -4.91
C VAL A 65 8.08 -3.27 -5.58
N ASP A 66 9.13 -3.19 -4.76
CA ASP A 66 10.50 -2.97 -5.20
C ASP A 66 11.40 -4.08 -4.64
N HIS A 67 11.76 -5.03 -5.49
CA HIS A 67 12.65 -6.13 -5.13
C HIS A 67 14.11 -5.71 -4.97
N HIS A 68 14.50 -4.54 -5.49
CA HIS A 68 15.86 -4.03 -5.36
C HIS A 68 16.11 -3.45 -3.97
N THR A 69 15.15 -2.66 -3.47
CA THR A 69 15.24 -2.06 -2.13
C THR A 69 14.62 -2.93 -1.02
N GLY A 70 13.78 -3.90 -1.39
CA GLY A 70 12.98 -4.69 -0.44
C GLY A 70 11.71 -3.97 0.03
N ASP A 71 11.39 -2.81 -0.54
CA ASP A 71 10.19 -2.04 -0.22
C ASP A 71 8.94 -2.68 -0.81
N ILE A 72 8.31 -3.54 0.00
CA ILE A 72 7.08 -4.24 -0.34
C ILE A 72 6.04 -3.87 0.71
N LYS A 73 5.04 -3.08 0.29
CA LYS A 73 3.98 -2.57 1.15
C LYS A 73 2.66 -2.41 0.41
N SER A 74 1.57 -2.52 1.14
CA SER A 74 0.23 -2.27 0.62
C SER A 74 -0.70 -1.67 1.67
N GLN A 75 -1.71 -0.93 1.20
CA GLN A 75 -2.79 -0.39 2.00
C GLN A 75 -4.10 -0.60 1.24
N HIS A 76 -5.16 -0.94 1.99
CA HIS A 76 -6.53 -0.90 1.50
C HIS A 76 -7.41 -0.23 2.55
N GLU A 77 -8.28 0.67 2.14
CA GLU A 77 -9.27 1.32 3.00
C GLU A 77 -10.62 1.37 2.28
N SER A 78 -11.69 1.05 2.99
CA SER A 78 -13.06 1.17 2.50
C SER A 78 -13.85 2.01 3.48
N ARG A 79 -14.60 2.98 2.94
CA ARG A 79 -15.53 3.80 3.70
C ARG A 79 -16.94 3.58 3.20
N ASP A 80 -17.86 3.42 4.14
CA ASP A 80 -19.29 3.41 3.88
C ASP A 80 -20.00 4.22 4.98
N GLY A 81 -20.38 5.45 4.65
CA GLY A 81 -20.93 6.40 5.61
C GLY A 81 -19.92 6.77 6.69
N ASP A 82 -20.28 6.49 7.94
CA ASP A 82 -19.43 6.75 9.11
C ASP A 82 -18.50 5.58 9.44
N VAL A 83 -18.61 4.46 8.73
CA VAL A 83 -17.77 3.29 8.94
C VAL A 83 -16.58 3.34 8.01
N VAL A 84 -15.38 3.27 8.57
CA VAL A 84 -14.12 3.13 7.84
C VAL A 84 -13.41 1.88 8.33
N LYS A 85 -12.91 1.07 7.41
CA LYS A 85 -12.11 -0.11 7.75
C LYS A 85 -11.01 -0.30 6.74
N GLY A 86 -9.90 -0.86 7.18
CA GLY A 86 -8.79 -1.08 6.28
C GLY A 86 -7.64 -1.79 6.94
N TYR A 87 -6.54 -1.84 6.19
CA TYR A 87 -5.29 -2.34 6.70
C TYR A 87 -4.10 -1.65 6.04
N TYR A 88 -2.97 -1.74 6.72
CA TYR A 88 -1.65 -1.48 6.16
C TYR A 88 -0.78 -2.71 6.38
N ALA A 89 -0.06 -3.14 5.34
CA ALA A 89 0.83 -4.29 5.36
C ALA A 89 2.21 -3.93 4.82
N LEU A 90 3.27 -4.43 5.46
CA LEU A 90 4.65 -4.23 5.03
C LEU A 90 5.51 -5.47 5.31
N HIS A 91 6.43 -5.76 4.39
CA HIS A 91 7.48 -6.75 4.63
C HIS A 91 8.59 -6.15 5.49
N GLN A 92 8.95 -6.84 6.57
CA GLN A 92 10.02 -6.48 7.46
C GLN A 92 11.36 -7.05 6.97
N PRO A 93 12.50 -6.48 7.41
CA PRO A 93 13.83 -6.95 7.00
C PRO A 93 14.14 -8.39 7.39
N ASP A 94 13.45 -8.95 8.38
CA ASP A 94 13.57 -10.35 8.80
C ASP A 94 12.76 -11.32 7.94
N GLY A 95 12.11 -10.82 6.88
CA GLY A 95 11.27 -11.59 5.97
C GLY A 95 9.83 -11.82 6.46
N SER A 96 9.48 -11.35 7.66
CA SER A 96 8.10 -11.42 8.15
C SER A 96 7.23 -10.32 7.56
N GLU A 97 5.93 -10.54 7.49
CA GLU A 97 4.95 -9.52 7.11
C GLU A 97 4.24 -9.00 8.36
N ARG A 98 4.17 -7.67 8.49
CA ARG A 98 3.36 -7.01 9.52
C ARG A 98 2.13 -6.40 8.85
N ALA A 99 0.95 -6.88 9.23
CA ALA A 99 -0.33 -6.30 8.86
C ALA A 99 -1.01 -5.69 10.10
N VAL A 100 -1.49 -4.46 9.96
CA VAL A 100 -2.30 -3.78 10.97
C VAL A 100 -3.67 -3.52 10.37
N HIS A 101 -4.70 -4.05 11.01
CA HIS A 101 -6.09 -3.81 10.64
C HIS A 101 -6.68 -2.74 11.56
N TYR A 102 -7.49 -1.87 10.99
CA TYR A 102 -8.20 -0.83 11.71
C TYR A 102 -9.67 -0.78 11.29
N HIS A 103 -10.48 -0.28 12.20
CA HIS A 103 -11.91 -0.06 12.06
C HIS A 103 -12.25 1.19 12.86
N GLY A 104 -13.03 2.08 12.27
CA GLY A 104 -13.60 3.24 12.92
C GLY A 104 -15.07 3.37 12.54
N ASP A 105 -15.90 3.74 13.51
CA ASP A 105 -17.30 4.08 13.35
C ASP A 105 -17.69 5.22 14.29
N HIS A 106 -18.98 5.58 14.33
CA HIS A 106 -19.47 6.69 15.16
C HIS A 106 -19.30 6.46 16.68
N HIS A 107 -19.02 5.22 17.09
CA HIS A 107 -18.92 4.85 18.51
C HIS A 107 -17.51 4.41 18.91
N THR A 108 -16.70 3.96 17.96
CA THR A 108 -15.38 3.37 18.20
C THR A 108 -14.36 3.91 17.21
N GLY A 109 -13.16 4.20 17.72
CA GLY A 109 -12.00 4.58 16.95
C GLY A 109 -10.82 3.68 17.28
#